data_AF-A0A8B7Q8E9-F1
#
_entry.id   AF-A0A8B7Q8E9-F1
#
_cell.length_a   1.000
_cell.length_b   1.000
_cell.length_c   1.000
_cell.angle_alpha   90.00
_cell.angle_beta   90.00
_cell.angle_gamma   90.00
#
_symmetry.space_group_name_H-M   'P 1'
#
loop_
_entity.id
_entity.type
_entity.pdbx_description
1 polymer ?
#
loop_
_entity_poly.entity_id
_entity_poly.type
_entity_poly.pdbx_seq_one_letter_code
_entity_poly.pdbx_strand_id
1 'polypeptide(L)'
;MGPVPLRGSLAPADILPPPPTGIWSEGADGTDINAVARSHDGKLLASADDFGKVHLFNYPCCQPRALSHKYGGHSSHVTNVAFLWDDSMALTTGGKDTSILQWRVV
;
A
#
# COMPACT_ATOMS: atom_id res chain seq x y z
N MET A 1 52.61 11.66 -1.92
CA MET A 1 51.52 12.65 -2.03
C MET A 1 50.91 12.55 -3.42
N GLY A 2 49.99 11.61 -3.64
CA GLY A 2 49.20 11.53 -4.88
C GLY A 2 47.95 12.42 -4.76
N PRO A 3 47.39 12.93 -5.87
CA PRO A 3 46.22 13.78 -5.81
C PRO A 3 44.99 12.99 -5.33
N VAL A 4 44.26 13.58 -4.39
CA VAL A 4 42.93 13.09 -3.96
C VAL A 4 41.93 13.46 -5.05
N PRO A 5 41.14 12.53 -5.62
CA PRO A 5 40.13 12.90 -6.59
C PRO A 5 39.05 13.76 -5.90
N LEU A 6 38.78 14.92 -6.49
CA LEU A 6 37.69 15.81 -6.09
C LEU A 6 36.36 15.06 -6.27
N ARG A 7 35.53 15.07 -5.22
CA ARG A 7 34.18 14.48 -5.23
C ARG A 7 33.43 14.91 -6.48
N GLY A 8 32.97 13.93 -7.25
CA GLY A 8 32.11 14.12 -8.41
C GLY A 8 30.89 14.96 -8.07
N SER A 9 30.56 15.87 -8.97
CA SER A 9 29.29 16.57 -9.06
C SER A 9 28.14 15.59 -8.90
N LEU A 10 27.33 15.72 -7.85
CA LEU A 10 26.07 14.99 -7.74
C LEU A 10 25.20 15.37 -8.94
N ALA A 11 24.70 14.35 -9.65
CA ALA A 11 23.79 14.56 -10.75
C ALA A 11 22.44 15.03 -10.18
N PRO A 12 21.61 15.75 -10.95
CA PRO A 12 20.28 16.19 -10.51
C PRO A 12 19.32 15.05 -10.10
N ALA A 13 19.68 13.79 -10.34
CA ALA A 13 18.94 12.62 -9.87
C ALA A 13 19.08 12.36 -8.36
N ASP A 14 20.08 12.94 -7.68
CA ASP A 14 20.33 12.72 -6.25
C ASP A 14 19.49 13.62 -5.32
N ILE A 15 18.63 14.48 -5.88
CA ILE A 15 17.81 15.46 -5.12
C ILE A 15 16.38 14.96 -4.90
N LEU A 16 15.94 13.93 -5.64
CA LEU A 16 14.60 13.39 -5.47
C LEU A 16 14.57 12.41 -4.29
N PRO A 17 13.52 12.45 -3.44
CA PRO A 17 13.34 11.45 -2.42
C PRO A 17 13.29 10.06 -3.06
N PRO A 18 13.76 9.00 -2.36
CA PRO A 18 13.69 7.65 -2.88
C PRO A 18 12.24 7.30 -3.25
N PRO A 19 12.03 6.48 -4.30
CA PRO A 19 10.67 6.11 -4.71
C PRO A 19 9.92 5.49 -3.53
N PRO A 20 8.60 5.74 -3.41
CA PRO A 20 7.81 5.19 -2.33
C PRO A 20 7.90 3.65 -2.34
N THR A 21 8.20 3.07 -1.18
CA THR A 21 8.34 1.63 -0.99
C THR A 21 7.05 1.03 -0.43
N GLY A 22 6.76 -0.22 -0.79
CA GLY A 22 5.64 -0.97 -0.23
C GLY A 22 4.35 -0.84 -1.03
N ILE A 23 3.28 -0.40 -0.36
CA ILE A 23 1.88 -0.50 -0.85
C ILE A 23 1.48 0.56 -1.88
N TRP A 24 2.34 1.53 -2.15
CA TRP A 24 2.05 2.64 -3.05
C TRP A 24 2.15 2.21 -4.51
N SER A 25 1.13 2.57 -5.31
CA SER A 25 1.15 2.35 -6.75
C SER A 25 2.07 3.34 -7.49
N GLU A 26 2.42 3.01 -8.72
CA GLU A 26 3.19 3.91 -9.59
C GLU A 26 2.40 5.20 -9.84
N GLY A 27 3.04 6.35 -9.59
CA GLY A 27 2.40 7.66 -9.71
C GLY A 27 1.57 8.11 -8.50
N ALA A 28 1.52 7.31 -7.42
CA ALA A 28 0.87 7.73 -6.18
C ALA A 28 1.59 8.94 -5.58
N ASP A 29 0.83 9.95 -5.16
CA ASP A 29 1.34 11.16 -4.51
C ASP A 29 1.37 11.07 -2.98
N GLY A 30 0.93 9.93 -2.44
CA GLY A 30 0.88 9.65 -1.01
C GLY A 30 -0.47 9.94 -0.36
N THR A 31 -1.49 10.35 -1.12
CA THR A 31 -2.82 10.71 -0.58
C THR A 31 -3.89 9.63 -0.80
N ASP A 32 -3.66 8.71 -1.75
CA ASP A 32 -4.69 7.77 -2.20
C ASP A 32 -5.06 6.65 -1.19
N ILE A 33 -4.20 6.37 -0.21
CA ILE A 33 -4.37 5.26 0.73
C ILE A 33 -5.01 5.76 2.03
N ASN A 34 -6.21 5.26 2.31
CA ASN A 34 -7.01 5.68 3.47
C ASN A 34 -6.73 4.85 4.72
N ALA A 35 -6.47 3.55 4.55
CA ALA A 35 -6.24 2.64 5.66
C ALA A 35 -5.39 1.43 5.26
N VAL A 36 -4.72 0.86 6.26
CA VAL A 36 -3.92 -0.37 6.13
C VAL A 36 -4.17 -1.27 7.33
N ALA A 37 -4.17 -2.58 7.10
CA ALA A 37 -4.26 -3.58 8.16
C ALA A 37 -3.30 -4.72 7.87
N ARG A 38 -2.59 -5.20 8.89
CA ARG A 38 -1.77 -6.40 8.81
C ARG A 38 -2.57 -7.57 9.36
N SER A 39 -2.44 -8.75 8.76
CA SER A 39 -2.97 -9.97 9.35
C SER A 39 -2.32 -10.26 10.70
N HIS A 40 -3.04 -10.96 11.58
CA HIS A 40 -2.57 -11.35 12.89
C HIS A 40 -1.42 -12.36 12.81
N ASP A 41 -1.46 -13.27 11.84
CA ASP A 41 -0.38 -14.21 11.52
C ASP A 41 0.87 -13.54 10.91
N GLY A 42 0.76 -12.25 10.56
CA GLY A 42 1.85 -11.44 10.05
C GLY A 42 2.30 -11.76 8.63
N LYS A 43 1.52 -12.52 7.84
CA LYS A 43 1.87 -12.86 6.44
C LYS A 43 1.29 -11.92 5.41
N LEU A 44 0.20 -11.22 5.73
CA LEU A 44 -0.54 -10.41 4.79
C LEU A 44 -0.65 -8.95 5.24
N LEU A 45 -0.78 -8.07 4.26
CA LEU A 45 -1.08 -6.66 4.44
C LEU A 45 -2.20 -6.28 3.47
N ALA A 46 -3.28 -5.70 4.00
CA ALA A 46 -4.36 -5.14 3.21
C ALA A 46 -4.25 -3.61 3.20
N SER A 47 -4.58 -2.98 2.07
CA SER A 47 -4.78 -1.53 1.99
C SER A 47 -6.10 -1.20 1.30
N ALA A 48 -6.66 -0.05 1.66
CA ALA A 48 -7.90 0.52 1.16
C ALA A 48 -7.60 1.87 0.51
N ASP A 49 -8.14 2.10 -0.70
CA ASP A 49 -7.86 3.31 -1.48
C ASP A 49 -9.09 4.17 -1.82
N ASP A 50 -8.83 5.37 -2.33
CA ASP A 50 -9.83 6.33 -2.78
C ASP A 50 -10.60 5.89 -4.04
N PHE A 51 -10.08 4.92 -4.77
CA PHE A 51 -10.66 4.40 -6.01
C PHE A 51 -11.65 3.25 -5.79
N GLY A 52 -12.01 2.99 -4.54
CA GLY A 52 -12.95 1.92 -4.16
C GLY A 52 -12.34 0.53 -4.26
N LYS A 53 -11.01 0.44 -4.09
CA LYS A 53 -10.26 -0.81 -4.25
C LYS A 53 -9.65 -1.21 -2.91
N VAL A 54 -9.55 -2.53 -2.78
CA VAL A 54 -8.87 -3.19 -1.69
C VAL A 54 -7.70 -3.95 -2.29
N HIS A 55 -6.50 -3.71 -1.78
CA HIS A 55 -5.29 -4.37 -2.23
C HIS A 55 -4.81 -5.33 -1.15
N LEU A 56 -4.36 -6.52 -1.54
CA LEU A 56 -3.76 -7.52 -0.66
C LEU A 56 -2.32 -7.82 -1.10
N PHE A 57 -1.39 -7.70 -0.16
CA PHE A 57 0.04 -7.87 -0.35
C PHE A 57 0.59 -8.95 0.60
N ASN A 58 1.75 -9.50 0.26
CA ASN A 58 2.58 -10.20 1.23
C ASN A 58 3.22 -9.20 2.20
N TYR A 59 3.31 -9.59 3.48
CA TYR A 59 4.01 -8.85 4.52
C TYR A 59 5.33 -9.57 4.88
N PRO A 60 6.46 -8.83 5.06
CA PRO A 60 6.58 -7.39 4.95
C PRO A 60 6.62 -6.90 3.49
N CYS A 61 5.91 -5.81 3.23
CA CYS A 61 5.81 -5.19 1.92
C CYS A 61 6.92 -4.14 1.74
N CYS A 62 8.16 -4.60 1.49
CA CYS A 62 9.34 -3.72 1.45
C CYS A 62 9.84 -3.41 0.03
N GLN A 63 9.24 -4.01 -1.00
CA GLN A 63 9.68 -3.80 -2.37
C GLN A 63 9.05 -2.50 -2.92
N PRO A 64 9.80 -1.68 -3.68
CA PRO A 64 9.20 -0.62 -4.48
C PRO A 64 8.16 -1.21 -5.43
N ARG A 65 6.96 -0.62 -5.48
CA ARG A 65 5.85 -1.08 -6.34
C ARG A 65 5.54 -2.56 -6.11
N ALA A 66 5.35 -2.94 -4.84
CA ALA A 66 5.06 -4.32 -4.50
C ALA A 66 3.80 -4.81 -5.22
N LEU A 67 3.85 -6.05 -5.71
CA LEU A 67 2.71 -6.67 -6.35
C LEU A 67 1.59 -6.91 -5.31
N SER A 68 0.36 -6.65 -5.72
CA SER A 68 -0.84 -6.94 -4.93
C SER A 68 -1.92 -7.60 -5.77
N HIS A 69 -2.78 -8.34 -5.10
CA HIS A 69 -4.10 -8.67 -5.62
C HIS A 69 -5.04 -7.49 -5.39
N LYS A 70 -5.65 -7.00 -6.47
CA LYS A 70 -6.55 -5.86 -6.46
C LYS A 70 -8.00 -6.33 -6.55
N TYR A 71 -8.81 -5.97 -5.58
CA TYR A 71 -10.22 -6.33 -5.50
C TYR A 71 -11.09 -5.08 -5.61
N GLY A 72 -12.14 -5.16 -6.43
CA GLY A 72 -13.15 -4.11 -6.56
C GLY A 72 -14.49 -4.60 -6.02
N GLY A 73 -15.21 -3.71 -5.34
CA GLY A 73 -16.56 -4.00 -4.83
C GLY A 73 -17.26 -2.75 -4.31
N HIS A 74 -16.52 -1.87 -3.63
CA HIS A 74 -17.01 -0.56 -3.25
C HIS A 74 -17.24 0.33 -4.48
N SER A 75 -18.31 1.12 -4.44
CA SER A 75 -18.66 2.11 -5.49
C SER A 75 -18.17 3.52 -5.14
N SER A 76 -17.49 3.68 -4.00
CA SER A 76 -16.83 4.90 -3.56
C SER A 76 -15.51 4.58 -2.84
N HIS A 77 -14.80 5.59 -2.33
CA HIS A 77 -13.56 5.42 -1.58
C HIS A 77 -13.76 4.47 -0.40
N VAL A 78 -12.79 3.58 -0.21
CA VAL A 78 -12.78 2.65 0.92
C VAL A 78 -12.13 3.38 2.09
N THR A 79 -12.89 3.62 3.15
CA THR A 79 -12.46 4.45 4.29
C THR A 79 -11.67 3.65 5.33
N ASN A 80 -11.87 2.34 5.40
CA ASN A 80 -11.17 1.50 6.37
C ASN A 80 -11.10 0.03 5.94
N VAL A 81 -10.11 -0.68 6.46
CA VAL A 81 -9.92 -2.13 6.32
C VAL A 81 -9.42 -2.75 7.63
N ALA A 82 -9.94 -3.93 7.98
CA ALA A 82 -9.47 -4.70 9.13
C ALA A 82 -9.59 -6.20 8.87
N PHE A 83 -8.63 -6.99 9.34
CA PHE A 83 -8.79 -8.45 9.39
C PHE A 83 -9.64 -8.86 10.58
N LEU A 84 -10.38 -9.95 10.45
CA LEU A 84 -10.94 -10.65 11.61
C LEU A 84 -9.81 -11.25 12.44
N TRP A 85 -10.09 -11.50 13.72
CA TRP A 85 -9.11 -12.03 14.68
C TRP A 85 -8.42 -13.32 14.23
N ASP A 86 -9.09 -14.14 13.42
CA ASP A 86 -8.62 -15.43 12.90
C ASP A 86 -8.04 -15.35 11.48
N ASP A 87 -7.89 -14.14 10.92
CA ASP A 87 -7.42 -13.85 9.57
C ASP A 87 -8.24 -14.48 8.43
N SER A 88 -9.36 -15.14 8.73
CA SER A 88 -10.17 -15.83 7.72
C SER A 88 -10.84 -14.86 6.72
N MET A 89 -11.03 -13.63 7.15
CA MET A 89 -11.74 -12.59 6.42
C MET A 89 -11.15 -11.21 6.69
N ALA A 90 -11.36 -10.32 5.72
CA ALA A 90 -11.19 -8.88 5.91
C ALA A 90 -12.56 -8.19 5.84
N LEU A 91 -12.74 -7.13 6.62
CA LEU A 91 -13.88 -6.22 6.57
C LEU A 91 -13.42 -4.88 6.02
N THR A 92 -14.24 -4.28 5.16
CA THR A 92 -14.01 -2.92 4.66
C THR A 92 -15.26 -2.07 4.82
N THR A 93 -15.03 -0.77 4.97
CA THR A 93 -16.09 0.24 5.03
C THR A 93 -15.94 1.18 3.83
N GLY A 94 -17.04 1.48 3.16
CA GLY A 94 -17.07 2.42 2.05
C GLY A 94 -17.69 3.74 2.46
N GLY A 95 -17.15 4.85 1.93
CA GLY A 95 -17.56 6.20 2.28
C GLY A 95 -18.94 6.56 1.73
N LYS A 96 -19.00 7.04 0.49
CA LYS A 96 -20.28 7.49 -0.11
C LYS A 96 -21.18 6.36 -0.60
N ASP A 97 -20.65 5.14 -0.74
CA ASP A 97 -21.50 3.98 -1.02
C ASP A 97 -22.18 3.44 0.24
N THR A 98 -21.78 3.93 1.43
CA THR A 98 -22.39 3.62 2.73
C THR A 98 -22.44 2.13 3.07
N SER A 99 -21.55 1.35 2.46
CA SER A 99 -21.57 -0.11 2.55
C SER A 99 -20.46 -0.67 3.44
N ILE A 100 -20.69 -1.88 3.95
CA ILE A 100 -19.67 -2.70 4.61
C ILE A 100 -19.55 -3.98 3.79
N LEU A 101 -18.34 -4.31 3.35
CA LEU A 101 -18.05 -5.51 2.58
C LEU A 101 -17.17 -6.46 3.38
N GLN A 102 -17.38 -7.76 3.16
CA GLN A 102 -16.65 -8.83 3.80
C GLN A 102 -15.97 -9.69 2.74
N TRP A 103 -14.67 -9.85 2.86
CA TRP A 103 -13.81 -10.52 1.90
C TRP A 103 -13.29 -11.80 2.52
N ARG A 104 -13.47 -12.93 1.84
CA ARG A 104 -12.83 -14.17 2.27
C ARG A 104 -11.36 -14.13 1.86
N VAL A 105 -10.48 -14.40 2.82
CA VAL A 105 -9.05 -14.64 2.55
C VAL A 105 -8.91 -16.14 2.27
N VAL A 106 -8.31 -16.49 1.12
CA VAL A 106 -8.14 -17.88 0.66
C VAL A 106 -6.69 -18.19 0.35
#